data_AF-H0TYE9-F1
#
_entry.id   AF-H0TYE9-F1
#
_cell.length_a   1.000
_cell.length_b   1.000
_cell.length_c   1.000
_cell.angle_alpha   90.00
_cell.angle_beta   90.00
_cell.angle_gamma   90.00
#
_symmetry.space_group_name_H-M   'P 1'
#
loop_
_entity.id
_entity.type
_entity.pdbx_description
1 polymer ?
#
loop_
_entity_poly.entity_id
_entity_poly.type
_entity_poly.pdbx_seq_one_letter_code
_entity_poly.pdbx_strand_id
1 'polypeptide(L)'
;MWKPLSPVLEFLDRYHGWIVGFAALAAVLLLNQLIYRRRWKSYPTLEQYLATHPGCHEAEGVVCSRCRRKALGARVINAGRIYRCAWCETELYRIDKTG
;
A
#
# COMPACT_ATOMS: atom_id res chain seq x y z
N MET A 1 -10.16 -48.52 -27.76
CA MET A 1 -9.89 -47.21 -28.42
C MET A 1 -9.51 -46.20 -27.33
N TRP A 2 -8.22 -46.04 -27.06
CA TRP A 2 -7.74 -45.06 -26.09
C TRP A 2 -7.66 -43.70 -26.81
N LYS A 3 -8.38 -42.68 -26.32
CA LYS A 3 -8.17 -41.31 -26.80
C LYS A 3 -6.80 -40.88 -26.30
N PRO A 4 -5.88 -40.39 -27.16
CA PRO A 4 -4.68 -39.74 -26.66
C PRO A 4 -5.15 -38.59 -25.76
N LEU A 5 -4.63 -38.53 -24.53
CA LEU A 5 -4.80 -37.33 -23.72
C LEU A 5 -4.32 -36.16 -24.59
N SER A 6 -5.10 -35.08 -24.61
CA SER A 6 -4.72 -33.93 -25.43
C SER A 6 -3.33 -33.44 -24.99
N PRO A 7 -2.49 -32.95 -25.91
CA PRO A 7 -1.13 -32.47 -25.58
C PRO A 7 -1.12 -31.39 -24.50
N VAL A 8 -2.25 -30.71 -24.29
CA VAL A 8 -2.49 -29.74 -23.22
C VAL A 8 -2.49 -30.41 -21.84
N LEU A 9 -3.10 -31.59 -21.70
CA LEU A 9 -3.15 -32.31 -20.43
C LEU A 9 -1.77 -32.85 -20.02
N GLU A 10 -1.00 -33.37 -20.97
CA GLU A 10 0.38 -33.82 -20.71
C GLU A 10 1.30 -32.67 -20.30
N PHE A 11 1.12 -31.50 -20.94
CA PHE A 11 1.84 -30.29 -20.58
C PHE A 11 1.48 -29.83 -19.16
N LEU A 12 0.18 -29.79 -18.84
CA LEU A 12 -0.29 -29.43 -17.49
C LEU A 12 0.26 -30.37 -16.43
N ASP A 13 0.25 -31.68 -16.69
CA ASP A 13 0.75 -32.67 -15.73
C ASP A 13 2.27 -32.55 -15.52
N ARG A 14 3.04 -32.34 -16.59
CA ARG A 14 4.49 -32.13 -16.53
C ARG A 14 4.89 -30.86 -15.78
N TYR A 15 4.12 -29.79 -15.93
CA TYR A 15 4.46 -28.48 -15.35
C TYR A 15 3.56 -28.06 -14.19
N HIS A 16 2.69 -28.93 -13.68
CA HIS A 16 1.67 -28.57 -12.68
C HIS A 16 2.30 -27.86 -11.47
N GLY A 17 3.44 -28.36 -10.97
CA GLY A 17 4.13 -27.78 -9.81
C GLY A 17 4.61 -26.35 -10.07
N TRP A 18 5.16 -26.08 -11.25
CA TRP A 18 5.61 -24.75 -11.65
C TRP A 18 4.42 -23.81 -11.87
N ILE A 19 3.36 -24.29 -12.52
CA ILE A 19 2.14 -23.51 -12.75
C ILE A 19 1.51 -23.11 -11.41
N VAL A 20 1.37 -24.05 -10.48
CA VAL A 20 0.84 -23.78 -9.14
C VAL A 20 1.76 -22.83 -8.37
N GLY A 21 3.08 -23.02 -8.44
CA GLY A 21 4.06 -22.15 -7.78
C GLY A 21 3.99 -20.70 -8.28
N PHE A 22 4.00 -20.49 -9.59
CA PHE A 22 3.88 -19.16 -10.17
C PHE A 22 2.51 -18.53 -9.92
N ALA A 23 1.43 -19.32 -10.00
CA ALA A 23 0.08 -18.83 -9.70
C ALA A 23 -0.03 -18.38 -8.23
N ALA A 24 0.51 -19.16 -7.29
CA ALA A 24 0.54 -18.80 -5.87
C ALA A 24 1.37 -17.53 -5.64
N LEU A 25 2.57 -17.42 -6.24
CA LEU A 25 3.40 -16.23 -6.14
C LEU A 25 2.67 -14.99 -6.69
N ALA A 26 2.08 -15.11 -7.88
CA ALA A 26 1.31 -14.03 -8.50
C ALA A 26 0.12 -13.61 -7.61
N ALA A 27 -0.61 -14.56 -7.04
CA ALA A 27 -1.71 -14.28 -6.13
C ALA A 27 -1.25 -13.53 -4.88
N VAL A 28 -0.15 -13.95 -4.25
CA VAL A 28 0.43 -13.27 -3.08
C VAL A 28 0.84 -11.84 -3.42
N LEU A 29 1.52 -11.63 -4.55
CA LEU A 29 1.95 -10.30 -4.99
C LEU A 29 0.75 -9.39 -5.28
N LEU A 30 -0.28 -9.90 -5.95
CA LEU A 30 -1.51 -9.15 -6.25
C LEU A 30 -2.29 -8.81 -4.98
N LEU A 31 -2.42 -9.75 -4.04
CA LEU A 31 -3.06 -9.51 -2.75
C LEU A 31 -2.30 -8.47 -1.93
N ASN A 32 -0.97 -8.57 -1.88
CA ASN A 32 -0.13 -7.59 -1.20
C ASN A 32 -0.31 -6.19 -1.82
N GLN A 33 -0.30 -6.10 -3.15
CA GLN A 33 -0.54 -4.85 -3.88
C GLN A 33 -1.94 -4.28 -3.59
N LEU A 34 -2.97 -5.13 -3.52
CA LEU A 34 -4.33 -4.74 -3.22
C LEU A 34 -4.47 -4.22 -1.79
N ILE A 35 -3.92 -4.93 -0.81
CA ILE A 35 -3.88 -4.52 0.60
C ILE A 35 -3.15 -3.20 0.73
N TYR A 36 -2.00 -3.06 0.06
CA TYR A 36 -1.22 -1.83 0.08
C TYR A 36 -2.01 -0.64 -0.49
N ARG A 37 -2.67 -0.81 -1.63
CA ARG A 37 -3.52 0.23 -2.24
C ARG A 37 -4.71 0.58 -1.36
N ARG A 38 -5.36 -0.40 -0.73
CA ARG A 38 -6.49 -0.17 0.19
C ARG A 38 -6.03 0.58 1.44
N ARG A 39 -4.92 0.16 2.05
CA ARG A 39 -4.33 0.83 3.21
C ARG A 39 -3.83 2.22 2.86
N TRP A 40 -3.28 2.44 1.67
CA TRP A 40 -2.93 3.79 1.20
C TRP A 40 -4.17 4.69 1.17
N LYS A 41 -5.29 4.19 0.64
CA LYS A 41 -6.55 4.93 0.57
C LYS A 41 -7.17 5.27 1.93
N SER A 42 -6.88 4.51 2.99
CA SER A 42 -7.40 4.78 4.33
C SER A 42 -6.72 5.94 5.06
N TYR A 43 -5.53 6.37 4.62
CA TYR A 43 -4.89 7.57 5.20
C TYR A 43 -5.63 8.83 4.71
N PRO A 44 -5.92 9.79 5.61
CA PRO A 44 -6.50 11.06 5.20
C PRO A 44 -5.49 11.87 4.36
N THR A 45 -5.98 12.74 3.48
CA THR A 45 -5.13 13.73 2.79
C THR A 45 -4.74 14.86 3.73
N LEU A 46 -3.74 15.67 3.35
CA LEU A 46 -3.33 16.85 4.11
C LEU A 46 -4.53 17.78 4.42
N GLU A 47 -5.36 18.06 3.41
CA GLU A 47 -6.54 18.90 3.54
C GLU A 47 -7.57 18.29 4.49
N GLN A 48 -7.85 16.99 4.39
CA GLN A 48 -8.79 16.29 5.29
C GLN A 48 -8.31 16.29 6.74
N TYR A 49 -7.01 16.12 6.95
CA TYR A 49 -6.41 16.19 8.28
C TYR A 49 -6.53 17.60 8.87
N LEU A 50 -6.22 18.65 8.09
CA LEU A 50 -6.33 20.03 8.54
C LEU A 50 -7.77 20.49 8.73
N ALA A 51 -8.72 19.99 7.93
CA ALA A 51 -10.15 20.24 8.12
C ALA A 51 -10.64 19.69 9.47
N THR A 52 -10.10 18.54 9.89
CA THR A 52 -10.41 17.92 11.19
C THR A 52 -9.64 18.56 12.34
N HIS A 53 -8.45 19.12 12.07
CA HIS A 53 -7.52 19.66 13.05
C HIS A 53 -6.93 21.01 12.61
N PRO A 54 -7.73 22.09 12.52
CA PRO A 54 -7.28 23.37 11.96
C PRO A 54 -6.14 24.01 12.77
N GLY A 55 -6.10 23.77 14.09
CA GLY A 55 -5.04 24.27 14.96
C GLY A 55 -3.68 23.59 14.77
N CYS A 56 -3.58 22.54 13.94
CA CYS A 56 -2.32 21.83 13.67
C CYS A 56 -1.53 22.41 12.49
N HIS A 57 -2.02 23.47 11.85
CA HIS A 57 -1.28 24.22 10.84
C HIS A 57 -0.39 25.27 11.52
N GLU A 58 0.93 25.08 11.51
CA GLU A 58 1.90 26.05 12.01
C GLU A 58 2.77 26.61 10.86
N ALA A 59 3.41 27.75 11.08
CA ALA A 59 4.21 28.43 10.06
C ALA A 59 5.37 27.56 9.51
N GLU A 60 5.89 26.64 10.33
CA GLU A 60 6.95 25.70 9.94
C GLU A 60 6.44 24.37 9.37
N GLY A 61 5.12 24.20 9.26
CA GLY A 61 4.47 22.98 8.77
C GLY A 61 3.43 22.42 9.72
N VAL A 62 2.99 21.19 9.43
CA VAL A 62 1.91 20.53 10.18
C VAL A 62 2.44 19.77 11.39
N VAL A 63 1.78 19.95 12.54
CA VAL A 63 2.08 19.24 13.79
C VAL A 63 1.08 18.13 14.08
N CYS A 64 1.49 17.18 14.93
CA CYS A 64 0.62 16.12 15.40
C CYS A 64 -0.49 16.65 16.31
N SER A 65 -1.74 16.24 16.07
CA SER A 65 -2.91 16.62 16.88
C SER A 65 -2.84 16.11 18.32
N ARG A 66 -2.12 15.02 18.58
CA ARG A 66 -1.97 14.43 19.92
C ARG A 66 -0.88 15.08 20.76
N CYS A 67 0.32 15.22 20.22
CA CYS A 67 1.50 15.61 21.00
C CYS A 67 2.15 16.91 20.53
N ARG A 68 1.57 17.61 19.55
CA ARG A 68 2.01 18.90 19.00
C ARG A 68 3.46 18.92 18.49
N ARG A 69 4.08 17.76 18.30
CA ARG A 69 5.41 17.63 17.72
C ARG A 69 5.34 17.59 16.20
N LYS A 70 6.43 18.04 15.55
CA LYS A 70 6.57 18.11 14.10
C LYS A 70 6.37 16.74 13.46
N ALA A 71 5.61 16.71 12.37
CA ALA A 71 5.41 15.51 11.56
C ALA A 71 6.70 15.16 10.79
N LEU A 72 7.04 13.88 10.74
CA LEU A 72 8.10 13.35 9.87
C LEU A 72 7.47 12.64 8.67
N GLY A 73 7.98 12.97 7.48
CA GLY A 73 7.56 12.34 6.24
C GLY A 73 8.39 11.10 5.94
N ALA A 74 7.75 9.94 5.83
CA ALA A 74 8.34 8.73 5.29
C ALA A 74 8.01 8.60 3.80
N ARG A 75 9.03 8.41 2.96
CA ARG A 75 8.84 8.21 1.52
C ARG A 75 8.29 6.82 1.27
N VAL A 76 7.22 6.75 0.50
CA VAL A 76 6.65 5.51 0.01
C VAL A 76 6.97 5.36 -1.47
N ILE A 77 7.69 4.30 -1.80
CA ILE A 77 8.05 3.95 -3.18
C ILE A 77 6.76 3.83 -4.01
N ASN A 78 6.70 4.55 -5.14
CA ASN A 78 5.61 4.55 -6.11
C ASN A 78 4.22 5.05 -5.65
N ALA A 79 4.06 5.61 -4.45
CA ALA A 79 2.77 6.19 -4.02
C ALA A 79 2.87 7.67 -3.58
N GLY A 80 3.92 8.07 -2.87
CA GLY A 80 4.04 9.43 -2.34
C GLY A 80 4.80 9.51 -1.02
N ARG A 81 4.28 10.29 -0.08
CA ARG A 81 4.81 10.40 1.29
C ARG A 81 3.69 10.21 2.31
N ILE A 82 3.98 9.47 3.37
CA ILE A 82 3.11 9.39 4.55
C ILE A 82 3.76 10.20 5.65
N TYR A 83 3.00 11.13 6.23
CA TYR A 83 3.42 11.91 7.38
C TYR A 83 2.93 11.24 8.65
N ARG A 84 3.87 10.95 9.55
CA ARG A 84 3.61 10.33 10.85
C ARG A 84 4.29 11.17 11.92
N CYS A 85 3.76 11.14 13.13
CA CYS A 85 4.48 11.74 14.25
C CYS A 85 5.67 10.87 14.63
N ALA A 86 6.87 11.46 14.76
CA ALA A 86 8.07 10.74 15.20
C ALA A 86 8.00 10.22 16.65
N TRP A 87 7.14 10.84 17.47
CA TRP A 87 7.13 10.63 18.91
C TRP A 87 6.03 9.67 19.37
N CYS A 88 4.81 9.89 18.90
CA CYS A 88 3.66 9.06 19.26
C CYS A 88 3.23 8.11 18.13
N GLU A 89 4.03 8.02 17.06
CA GLU A 89 3.82 7.18 15.88
C GLU A 89 2.44 7.31 15.20
N THR A 90 1.70 8.36 15.56
CA THR A 90 0.35 8.58 15.03
C THR A 90 0.44 8.92 13.55
N GLU A 91 -0.29 8.17 12.75
CA GLU A 91 -0.42 8.39 11.30
C GLU A 91 -1.26 9.65 11.07
N LEU A 92 -0.70 10.64 10.38
CA LEU A 92 -1.31 11.98 10.28
C LEU A 92 -2.04 12.15 8.95
N TYR A 93 -1.30 12.17 7.85
CA TYR A 93 -1.85 12.37 6.51
C TYR A 93 -0.93 11.80 5.44
N ARG A 94 -1.48 11.57 4.25
CA ARG A 94 -0.71 11.23 3.04
C ARG A 94 -0.62 12.44 2.10
N ILE A 95 0.49 12.51 1.38
CA ILE A 95 0.66 13.33 0.19
C ILE A 95 0.90 12.36 -0.97
N ASP A 96 -0.02 12.34 -1.92
CA ASP A 96 0.13 11.56 -3.14
C ASP A 96 1.29 12.15 -3.97
N LYS A 97 2.04 11.31 -4.67
CA LYS A 97 3.04 11.80 -5.63
C LYS A 97 2.27 12.55 -6.72
N THR A 98 2.24 13.88 -6.64
CA THR A 98 1.81 14.71 -7.77
C THR A 98 2.70 14.33 -8.95
N GLY A 99 2.06 13.81 -10.00
CA GLY A 99 2.71 13.56 -11.28
C GLY A 99 3.25 14.85 -11.87
#